data_AF-A0A7V9J8N9-F1
#
_entry.id   AF-A0A7V9J8N9-F1
#
_cell.length_a   1.000
_cell.length_b   1.000
_cell.length_c   1.000
_cell.angle_alpha   90.00
_cell.angle_beta   90.00
_cell.angle_gamma   90.00
#
_symmetry.space_group_name_H-M   'P 1'
#
loop_
_entity.id
_entity.type
_entity.pdbx_description
1 polymer ?
#
loop_
_entity_poly.entity_id
_entity_poly.type
_entity_poly.pdbx_seq_one_letter_code
_entity_poly.pdbx_strand_id
1 'polypeptide(L)'
;AYEYFDKIDELGGMVAAIEQSYPQREIADASFRYQLEVDAGERIVVGVNGFEEGDDGAISTLRIDPALERKQLDRLQAARGRRSSAEVEAALTRLREAATGDANLMEPLLDCARARASEGEIVESLQRVFGSYTETPVF
;
A
#
# COMPACT_ATOMS: atom_id res chain seq x y z
N ALA A 1 -8.59 -13.83 -21.75
CA ALA A 1 -8.39 -14.28 -20.36
C ALA A 1 -7.40 -15.44 -20.31
N TYR A 2 -7.70 -16.60 -20.90
CA TYR A 2 -6.76 -17.74 -20.93
C TYR A 2 -5.43 -17.42 -21.61
N GLU A 3 -5.41 -16.63 -22.69
CA GLU A 3 -4.17 -16.15 -23.33
C GLU A 3 -3.26 -15.37 -22.36
N TYR A 4 -3.83 -14.63 -21.41
CA TYR A 4 -3.04 -13.95 -20.38
C TYR A 4 -2.46 -14.93 -19.36
N PHE A 5 -3.18 -16.01 -19.03
CA PHE A 5 -2.65 -17.06 -18.17
C PHE A 5 -1.49 -17.79 -18.84
N ASP A 6 -1.66 -18.19 -20.10
CA ASP A 6 -0.59 -18.81 -20.88
C ASP A 6 0.63 -17.88 -20.93
N LYS A 7 0.41 -16.58 -21.14
CA LYS A 7 1.50 -15.61 -21.17
C LYS A 7 2.22 -15.44 -19.83
N ILE A 8 1.47 -15.40 -18.73
CA ILE A 8 2.03 -15.31 -17.38
C ILE A 8 2.82 -16.57 -17.05
N ASP A 9 2.33 -17.75 -17.44
CA ASP A 9 3.01 -19.03 -17.25
C ASP A 9 4.33 -19.08 -18.05
N GLU A 10 4.34 -18.59 -19.30
CA GLU A 10 5.56 -18.41 -20.10
C GLU A 10 6.59 -17.47 -19.45
N LEU A 11 6.12 -16.43 -18.75
CA LEU A 11 6.97 -15.46 -18.05
C LEU A 11 7.54 -16.00 -16.73
N GLY A 12 7.15 -17.21 -16.29
CA GLY A 12 7.59 -17.83 -15.05
C GLY A 12 6.63 -17.64 -13.88
N GLY A 13 5.36 -17.32 -14.15
CA GLY A 13 4.32 -17.07 -13.15
C GLY A 13 4.19 -15.60 -12.76
N MET A 14 3.20 -15.31 -11.92
CA MET A 14 2.79 -13.92 -11.65
C MET A 14 3.88 -13.06 -10.97
N VAL A 15 4.66 -13.65 -10.05
CA VAL A 15 5.74 -12.91 -9.37
C VAL A 15 6.80 -12.46 -10.38
N ALA A 16 7.27 -13.38 -11.22
CA ALA A 16 8.24 -13.06 -12.27
C ALA A 16 7.67 -12.08 -13.30
N ALA A 17 6.37 -12.15 -13.61
CA ALA A 17 5.70 -11.19 -14.48
C ALA A 17 5.64 -9.78 -13.86
N ILE A 18 5.41 -9.66 -12.54
CA ILE A 18 5.43 -8.39 -11.80
C ILE A 18 6.84 -7.79 -11.79
N GLU A 19 7.86 -8.61 -11.53
CA GLU A 19 9.28 -8.18 -11.58
C GLU A 19 9.66 -7.68 -12.97
N GLN A 20 9.10 -8.30 -14.02
CA GLN A 20 9.24 -7.85 -15.40
C GLN A 20 8.28 -6.72 -15.78
N SER A 21 7.50 -6.17 -14.84
CA SER A 21 6.54 -5.08 -15.07
C SER A 21 5.52 -5.35 -16.20
N TYR A 22 5.20 -6.63 -16.46
CA TYR A 22 4.26 -6.98 -17.54
C TYR A 22 2.83 -6.51 -17.23
N PRO A 23 2.23 -6.86 -16.07
CA PRO A 23 0.88 -6.40 -15.73
C PRO A 23 0.76 -4.87 -15.66
N GLN A 24 1.78 -4.20 -15.11
CA GLN A 24 1.81 -2.74 -15.00
C GLN A 24 1.75 -2.07 -16.38
N ARG A 25 2.49 -2.60 -17.36
CA ARG A 25 2.48 -2.09 -18.74
C ARG A 25 1.15 -2.32 -19.43
N GLU A 26 0.57 -3.51 -19.32
CA GLU A 26 -0.77 -3.80 -19.89
C GLU A 26 -1.84 -2.86 -19.34
N ILE A 27 -1.81 -2.60 -18.02
CA ILE A 27 -2.75 -1.68 -17.37
C ILE A 27 -2.52 -0.24 -17.86
N ALA A 28 -1.25 0.20 -17.95
CA ALA A 28 -0.90 1.54 -18.41
C ALA A 28 -1.33 1.76 -19.87
N ASP A 29 -1.02 0.83 -20.78
CA ASP A 29 -1.38 0.91 -22.20
C ASP A 29 -2.90 0.92 -22.40
N ALA A 30 -3.63 0.07 -21.66
CA ALA A 30 -5.09 0.07 -21.69
C ALA A 30 -5.69 1.38 -21.16
N SER A 31 -5.13 1.91 -20.07
CA SER A 31 -5.57 3.19 -19.48
C SER A 31 -5.28 4.36 -20.42
N PHE A 32 -4.11 4.37 -21.06
CA PHE A 32 -3.72 5.40 -22.01
C PHE A 32 -4.61 5.38 -23.26
N ARG A 33 -4.85 4.21 -23.83
CA ARG A 33 -5.79 4.06 -24.95
C ARG A 33 -7.20 4.51 -24.58
N TYR A 34 -7.70 4.11 -23.41
CA TYR A 34 -8.99 4.57 -22.90
C TYR A 34 -9.05 6.09 -22.79
N GLN A 35 -8.01 6.72 -22.25
CA GLN A 35 -7.94 8.18 -22.13
C GLN A 35 -7.97 8.86 -23.51
N LEU A 36 -7.22 8.34 -24.50
CA LEU A 36 -7.25 8.86 -25.86
C LEU A 36 -8.65 8.74 -26.51
N GLU A 37 -9.34 7.61 -26.34
CA GLU A 37 -10.70 7.41 -26.85
C GLU A 37 -11.69 8.41 -26.22
N VAL A 38 -11.55 8.69 -24.91
CA VAL A 38 -12.36 9.70 -24.21
C VAL A 38 -12.03 11.11 -24.72
N ASP A 39 -10.76 11.47 -24.83
CA ASP A 39 -10.33 12.80 -25.27
C ASP A 39 -10.70 13.08 -26.73
N ALA A 40 -10.67 12.05 -27.59
CA ALA A 40 -11.08 12.12 -28.98
C ALA A 40 -12.62 12.13 -29.16
N GLY A 41 -13.39 11.88 -28.09
CA GLY A 41 -14.84 11.77 -28.15
C GLY A 41 -15.35 10.49 -28.82
N GLU A 42 -14.47 9.52 -29.09
CA GLU A 42 -14.84 8.18 -29.58
C GLU A 42 -15.60 7.40 -28.50
N ARG A 43 -15.26 7.67 -27.23
CA ARG A 43 -15.95 7.16 -26.06
C ARG A 43 -16.61 8.31 -25.28
N ILE A 44 -17.93 8.36 -25.33
CA ILE A 44 -18.71 9.41 -24.64
C ILE A 44 -18.88 9.08 -23.15
N VAL A 45 -18.45 10.03 -22.31
CA VAL A 45 -18.67 10.09 -20.87
C VAL A 45 -19.62 11.26 -20.61
N VAL A 46 -20.88 10.92 -20.30
CA VAL A 46 -21.96 11.89 -20.07
C VAL A 46 -21.60 12.84 -18.93
N GLY A 47 -21.70 14.15 -19.18
CA GLY A 47 -21.35 15.19 -18.22
C GLY A 47 -19.85 15.50 -18.13
N VAL A 48 -19.02 14.89 -18.98
CA VAL A 48 -17.56 15.13 -19.02
C VAL A 48 -17.08 15.59 -20.40
N ASN A 49 -17.37 14.82 -21.46
CA ASN A 49 -16.97 15.15 -22.84
C ASN A 49 -18.15 15.17 -23.82
N GLY A 50 -19.36 14.94 -23.32
CA GLY A 50 -20.59 14.92 -24.09
C GLY A 50 -21.79 15.08 -23.18
N PHE A 51 -22.82 15.76 -23.67
CA PHE A 51 -24.03 16.08 -22.89
C PHE A 51 -23.71 16.80 -21.57
N GLU A 52 -22.78 17.75 -21.62
CA GLU A 52 -22.42 18.58 -20.47
C GLU A 52 -23.55 19.57 -20.17
N GLU A 53 -24.04 19.54 -18.93
CA GLU A 53 -24.85 20.62 -18.35
C GLU A 53 -23.92 21.59 -17.60
N GLY A 54 -24.41 22.80 -17.28
CA GLY A 54 -23.60 23.83 -16.61
C GLY A 54 -23.10 23.42 -15.22
N ASP A 55 -22.33 24.30 -14.58
CA ASP A 55 -21.79 24.04 -13.24
C ASP A 55 -22.92 23.85 -12.20
N ASP A 56 -23.04 22.63 -11.67
CA ASP A 56 -23.95 22.24 -10.58
C ASP A 56 -23.61 22.89 -9.22
N GLY A 57 -22.56 23.72 -9.20
CA GLY A 57 -22.08 24.41 -8.02
C GLY A 57 -21.17 23.54 -7.16
N ALA A 58 -20.46 24.18 -6.24
CA ALA A 58 -19.48 23.50 -5.41
C ALA A 58 -20.15 22.52 -4.43
N ILE A 59 -19.87 21.23 -4.59
CA ILE A 59 -20.23 20.21 -3.61
C ILE A 59 -19.28 20.31 -2.40
N SER A 60 -19.85 20.33 -1.20
CA SER A 60 -19.05 20.28 0.02
C SER A 60 -18.30 18.95 0.11
N THR A 61 -16.97 19.00 0.11
CA THR A 61 -16.11 17.82 0.28
C THR A 61 -15.67 17.66 1.73
N LEU A 62 -15.42 16.41 2.14
CA LEU A 62 -14.83 16.14 3.45
C LEU A 62 -13.42 16.75 3.52
N ARG A 63 -13.22 17.66 4.47
CA ARG A 63 -11.90 18.24 4.77
C ARG A 63 -11.39 17.61 6.06
N ILE A 64 -10.24 16.95 5.99
CA ILE A 64 -9.59 16.36 7.17
C ILE A 64 -8.91 17.48 7.96
N ASP A 65 -9.21 17.56 9.26
CA ASP A 65 -8.65 18.54 10.16
C ASP A 65 -7.17 18.23 10.47
N PRO A 66 -6.22 19.14 10.18
CA PRO A 66 -4.81 18.97 10.54
C PRO A 66 -4.57 18.73 12.04
N ALA A 67 -5.49 19.16 12.93
CA ALA A 67 -5.40 18.89 14.36
C ALA A 67 -5.42 17.39 14.70
N LEU A 68 -5.90 16.54 13.78
CA LEU A 68 -5.89 15.09 13.96
C LEU A 68 -4.48 14.52 14.09
N GLU A 69 -3.50 15.06 13.34
CA GLU A 69 -2.10 14.66 13.43
C GLU A 69 -1.55 14.89 14.84
N ARG A 70 -1.79 16.10 15.38
CA ARG A 70 -1.35 16.45 16.73
C ARG A 70 -1.96 15.50 17.77
N LYS A 71 -3.26 15.23 17.67
CA LYS A 71 -3.97 14.29 18.55
C LYS A 71 -3.36 12.89 18.49
N GLN A 72 -2.94 12.42 17.32
CA GLN A 72 -2.33 11.10 17.17
C GLN A 72 -0.91 11.05 17.73
N LEU A 73 -0.12 12.12 17.55
CA LEU A 73 1.21 12.25 18.17
C LEU A 73 1.12 12.20 19.69
N ASP A 74 0.18 12.95 20.29
CA ASP A 74 -0.02 12.96 21.73
C ASP A 74 -0.43 11.58 22.26
N ARG A 75 -1.30 10.85 21.54
CA ARG A 75 -1.68 9.47 21.88
C ARG A 75 -0.49 8.51 21.80
N LEU A 76 0.35 8.65 20.79
CA LEU A 76 1.54 7.82 20.61
C LEU A 76 2.55 8.07 21.74
N GLN A 77 2.80 9.33 22.08
CA GLN A 77 3.68 9.71 23.21
C GLN A 77 3.13 9.15 24.53
N ALA A 78 1.83 9.29 24.79
CA ALA A 78 1.20 8.74 25.98
C ALA A 78 1.24 7.19 26.02
N ALA A 79 1.10 6.52 24.88
CA ALA A 79 1.25 5.07 24.80
C ALA A 79 2.69 4.63 25.10
N ARG A 80 3.69 5.33 24.53
CA ARG A 80 5.11 5.09 24.78
C ARG A 80 5.51 5.36 26.23
N GLY A 81 4.93 6.38 26.87
CA GLY A 81 5.22 6.71 28.26
C GLY A 81 4.64 5.76 29.31
N ARG A 82 3.63 4.94 28.96
CA ARG A 82 2.96 4.02 29.90
C ARG A 82 3.37 2.56 29.76
N ARG A 83 4.03 2.18 28.67
CA ARG A 83 4.40 0.79 28.38
C ARG A 83 5.76 0.43 28.99
N SER A 84 6.01 -0.86 29.16
CA SER A 84 7.34 -1.36 29.52
C SER A 84 8.25 -1.37 28.29
N SER A 85 9.28 -0.53 28.29
CA SER A 85 10.27 -0.54 27.20
C SER A 85 10.97 -1.88 27.06
N ALA A 86 11.25 -2.57 28.17
CA ALA A 86 11.91 -3.87 28.15
C ALA A 86 11.04 -4.96 27.50
N GLU A 87 9.73 -4.95 27.77
CA GLU A 87 8.80 -5.92 27.15
C GLU A 87 8.64 -5.67 25.65
N VAL A 88 8.59 -4.40 25.23
CA VAL A 88 8.54 -4.02 23.82
C VAL A 88 9.79 -4.46 23.09
N GLU A 89 10.97 -4.15 23.62
CA GLU A 89 12.24 -4.55 22.99
C GLU A 89 12.39 -6.08 22.91
N ALA A 90 11.95 -6.81 23.95
CA ALA A 90 11.95 -8.27 23.92
C ALA A 90 11.00 -8.82 22.84
N ALA A 91 9.78 -8.27 22.73
CA ALA A 91 8.82 -8.68 21.71
C ALA A 91 9.32 -8.39 20.29
N LEU A 92 9.84 -7.17 20.05
CA LEU A 92 10.41 -6.78 18.76
C LEU A 92 11.63 -7.63 18.39
N THR A 93 12.43 -8.04 19.37
CA THR A 93 13.58 -8.94 19.14
C THR A 93 13.11 -10.32 18.69
N ARG A 94 12.14 -10.92 19.39
CA ARG A 94 11.54 -12.20 18.97
C ARG A 94 10.93 -12.13 17.58
N LEU A 95 10.30 -11.00 17.22
CA LEU A 95 9.77 -10.79 15.89
C LEU A 95 10.88 -10.82 14.81
N ARG A 96 12.03 -10.17 15.07
CA ARG A 96 13.16 -10.21 14.12
C ARG A 96 13.75 -11.60 13.99
N GLU A 97 13.94 -12.30 15.10
CA GLU A 97 14.46 -13.67 15.09
C GLU A 97 13.55 -14.59 14.28
N ALA A 98 12.23 -14.51 14.49
CA ALA A 98 11.25 -15.27 13.71
C ALA A 98 11.31 -14.90 12.21
N ALA A 99 11.49 -13.62 11.89
CA ALA A 99 11.58 -13.13 10.51
C ALA A 99 12.83 -13.58 9.75
N THR A 100 13.90 -14.00 10.44
CA THR A 100 15.11 -14.54 9.77
C THR A 100 14.96 -15.99 9.29
N GLY A 101 13.90 -16.68 9.71
CA GLY A 101 13.64 -18.07 9.32
C GLY A 101 12.22 -18.24 8.79
N ASP A 102 11.75 -19.49 8.78
CA ASP A 102 10.43 -19.87 8.24
C ASP A 102 9.33 -19.94 9.31
N ALA A 103 9.55 -19.28 10.45
CA ALA A 103 8.60 -19.28 11.55
C ALA A 103 7.35 -18.44 11.23
N ASN A 104 6.20 -18.83 11.79
CA ASN A 104 4.99 -18.02 11.66
C ASN A 104 5.14 -16.70 12.44
N LEU A 105 5.02 -15.56 11.73
CA LEU A 105 5.17 -14.23 12.31
C LEU A 105 3.94 -13.73 13.09
N MET A 106 2.79 -14.40 12.98
CA MET A 106 1.57 -13.94 13.65
C MET A 106 1.69 -13.95 15.17
N GLU A 107 2.30 -14.99 15.75
CA GLU A 107 2.50 -15.07 17.20
C GLU A 107 3.37 -13.93 17.74
N PRO A 108 4.59 -13.66 17.21
CA PRO A 108 5.38 -12.52 17.68
C PRO A 108 4.74 -11.16 17.36
N LEU A 109 3.93 -11.03 16.29
CA LEU A 109 3.16 -9.81 16.03
C LEU A 109 2.11 -9.54 17.12
N LEU A 110 1.42 -10.58 17.59
CA LEU A 110 0.47 -10.46 18.70
C LEU A 110 1.18 -10.05 20.00
N ASP A 111 2.37 -10.59 20.26
CA ASP A 111 3.20 -10.19 21.39
C ASP A 111 3.60 -8.71 21.32
N CYS A 112 4.03 -8.22 20.15
CA CYS A 112 4.32 -6.81 19.94
C CYS A 112 3.09 -5.93 20.23
N ALA A 113 1.91 -6.32 19.73
CA ALA A 113 0.67 -5.59 19.97
C ALA A 113 0.28 -5.57 21.47
N ARG A 114 0.40 -6.70 22.16
CA ARG A 114 0.16 -6.82 23.61
C ARG A 114 1.12 -5.95 24.42
N ALA A 115 2.40 -5.93 24.04
CA ALA A 115 3.43 -5.07 24.64
C ALA A 115 3.26 -3.58 24.30
N ARG A 116 2.27 -3.21 23.47
CA ARG A 116 2.04 -1.83 23.00
C ARG A 116 3.18 -1.28 22.14
N ALA A 117 3.85 -2.12 21.36
CA ALA A 117 4.70 -1.66 20.25
C ALA A 117 3.84 -0.86 19.24
N SER A 118 4.40 0.19 18.65
CA SER A 118 3.71 0.91 17.58
C SER A 118 3.87 0.18 16.26
N GLU A 119 2.96 0.43 15.32
CA GLU A 119 3.06 -0.11 13.95
C GLU A 119 4.39 0.27 13.29
N GLY A 120 4.83 1.53 13.45
CA GLY A 120 6.13 1.97 12.93
C GLY A 120 7.32 1.19 13.52
N GLU A 121 7.29 0.85 14.80
CA GLU A 121 8.36 0.04 15.43
C GLU A 121 8.36 -1.40 14.92
N ILE A 122 7.17 -1.98 14.71
CA ILE A 122 7.03 -3.32 14.13
C ILE A 122 7.56 -3.35 12.70
N VAL A 123 7.14 -2.39 11.87
CA VAL A 123 7.58 -2.27 10.47
C VAL A 123 9.09 -2.05 10.40
N GLU A 124 9.64 -1.12 11.18
CA GLU A 124 11.09 -0.87 11.21
C GLU A 124 11.86 -2.12 11.63
N SER A 125 11.33 -2.88 12.58
CA SER A 125 11.92 -4.14 13.03
C SER A 125 12.01 -5.17 11.89
N LEU A 126 10.95 -5.31 11.09
CA LEU A 126 10.90 -6.23 9.94
C LEU A 126 11.76 -5.72 8.77
N GLN A 127 11.81 -4.41 8.53
CA GLN A 127 12.66 -3.81 7.50
C GLN A 127 14.15 -4.07 7.74
N ARG A 128 14.58 -4.21 8.99
CA ARG A 128 15.97 -4.60 9.30
C ARG A 128 16.32 -6.02 8.83
N VAL A 129 15.33 -6.88 8.61
CA VAL A 129 15.51 -8.26 8.13
C VAL A 129 15.25 -8.36 6.63
N PHE A 130 14.13 -7.80 6.16
CA PHE A 130 13.68 -7.95 4.77
C PHE A 130 14.12 -6.81 3.85
N GLY A 131 14.60 -5.70 4.40
CA GLY A 131 14.85 -4.48 3.65
C GLY A 131 13.55 -3.74 3.30
N SER A 132 13.66 -2.87 2.29
CA SER A 132 12.55 -2.11 1.73
C SER A 132 12.47 -2.36 0.23
N TYR A 133 11.26 -2.54 -0.29
CA TYR A 133 11.04 -2.59 -1.73
C TYR A 133 11.00 -1.17 -2.32
N THR A 134 11.61 -0.98 -3.48
CA THR A 134 11.48 0.22 -4.30
C THR A 134 11.25 -0.24 -5.73
N GLU A 135 10.14 0.18 -6.30
CA GLU A 135 9.85 -0.11 -7.70
C GLU A 135 10.82 0.66 -8.60
N THR A 136 11.32 0.00 -9.65
CA THR A 136 12.05 0.69 -10.72
C THR A 136 11.02 1.14 -11.75
N PRO A 137 10.76 2.45 -11.91
CA PRO A 137 9.75 2.91 -12.85
C PRO A 137 10.15 2.51 -14.27
N VAL A 138 9.20 1.94 -15.02
CA VAL A 138 9.37 1.57 -16.42
C VAL A 138 8.47 2.48 -17.25
N PHE A 139 8.83 3.77 -17.31
CA PHE A 139 8.15 4.79 -18.12
C PHE A 139 9.16 5.70 -18.79
#